data_AF-A0A1Q7I6V0-F1
#
_entry.id   AF-A0A1Q7I6V0-F1
#
_cell.length_a   1.000
_cell.length_b   1.000
_cell.length_c   1.000
_cell.angle_alpha   90.00
_cell.angle_beta   90.00
_cell.angle_gamma   90.00
#
_symmetry.space_group_name_H-M   'P 1'
#
loop_
_entity.id
_entity.type
_entity.pdbx_description
1 polymer ?
#
loop_
_entity_poly.entity_id
_entity_poly.type
_entity_poly.pdbx_seq_one_letter_code
_entity_poly.pdbx_strand_id
1 'polypeptide(L)'
;MRRLALAGLLLSLALAVPAAAEHEVFYRFTVLGYVKDAHGKPVADAKVEVVRDKTGFTYLADTDASGFYVATTRLGDESRGEPLTVRQDKSVHRVTAAFDPANHTDERGTRVDFEGARAVERAAWFRSTLLNVVGVTRR
;
A
#
# COMPACT_ATOMS: atom_id res chain seq x y z
N MET A 1 63.14 17.61 26.53
CA MET A 1 61.81 18.26 26.70
C MET A 1 60.90 17.77 25.58
N ARG A 2 59.85 17.00 25.90
CA ARG A 2 58.85 16.44 24.97
C ARG A 2 57.53 17.20 25.14
N ARG A 3 57.00 17.84 24.10
CA ARG A 3 55.57 18.21 23.91
C ARG A 3 55.33 18.32 22.39
N LEU A 4 54.95 17.24 21.71
CA LEU A 4 53.59 16.84 21.31
C LEU A 4 52.82 17.94 20.53
N ALA A 5 52.62 17.67 19.24
CA ALA A 5 51.74 18.36 18.30
C ALA A 5 50.26 18.14 18.65
N LEU A 6 49.35 18.99 18.15
CA LEU A 6 47.97 18.56 17.91
C LEU A 6 47.30 19.36 16.78
N ALA A 7 46.75 18.60 15.84
CA ALA A 7 45.95 19.02 14.70
C ALA A 7 44.53 19.41 15.13
N GLY A 8 43.97 20.45 14.53
CA GLY A 8 42.55 20.78 14.67
C GLY A 8 41.75 20.18 13.51
N LEU A 9 41.07 19.06 13.77
CA LEU A 9 40.16 18.41 12.83
C LEU A 9 38.78 19.07 12.91
N LEU A 10 38.29 19.57 11.77
CA LEU A 10 36.94 20.10 11.58
C LEU A 10 35.90 18.98 11.81
N LEU A 11 35.02 19.17 12.80
CA LEU A 11 33.92 18.25 13.10
C LEU A 11 32.67 18.70 12.33
N SER A 12 32.46 18.16 11.12
CA SER A 12 31.20 18.29 10.39
C SER A 12 30.16 17.35 11.00
N LEU A 13 29.20 17.93 11.73
CA LEU A 13 28.07 17.21 12.29
C LEU A 13 27.07 16.89 11.16
N ALA A 14 27.24 15.75 10.48
CA ALA A 14 26.25 15.22 9.56
C ALA A 14 25.05 14.70 10.37
N LEU A 15 23.98 15.48 10.42
CA LEU A 15 22.68 15.01 10.91
C LEU A 15 22.16 13.97 9.91
N ALA A 16 22.40 12.69 10.19
CA ALA A 16 21.78 11.59 9.51
C ALA A 16 20.27 11.60 9.82
N VAL A 17 19.46 12.11 8.90
CA VAL A 17 18.00 11.97 8.95
C VAL A 17 17.70 10.49 8.75
N PRO A 18 16.93 9.81 9.63
CA PRO A 18 16.74 8.38 9.51
C PRO A 18 15.81 8.08 8.32
N ALA A 19 16.36 7.44 7.29
CA ALA A 19 15.61 6.86 6.17
C ALA A 19 14.69 5.69 6.58
N ALA A 20 14.57 5.39 7.88
CA ALA A 20 13.80 4.28 8.43
C ALA A 20 12.28 4.57 8.49
N ALA A 21 11.86 5.85 8.51
CA ALA A 21 10.45 6.21 8.66
C ALA A 21 9.57 5.66 7.51
N GLU A 22 10.09 5.55 6.28
CA GLU A 22 9.30 5.05 5.15
C GLU A 22 9.02 3.52 5.18
N HIS A 23 9.62 2.79 6.13
CA HIS A 23 9.47 1.33 6.23
C HIS A 23 8.45 0.85 7.26
N GLU A 24 7.83 1.74 8.04
CA GLU A 24 6.89 1.33 9.08
C GLU A 24 5.49 1.04 8.51
N VAL A 25 4.79 0.03 9.05
CA VAL A 25 3.49 -0.46 8.58
C VAL A 25 2.46 0.68 8.51
N PHE A 26 2.55 1.66 9.40
CA PHE A 26 1.65 2.79 9.45
C PHE A 26 1.87 3.86 8.35
N TYR A 27 2.92 3.76 7.55
CA TYR A 27 3.10 4.60 6.35
C TYR A 27 2.51 3.97 5.08
N ARG A 28 1.72 2.91 5.23
CA ARG A 28 1.17 2.12 4.12
C ARG A 28 -0.33 1.99 4.25
N PHE A 29 -0.99 1.95 3.10
CA PHE A 29 -2.38 1.52 2.99
C PHE A 29 -2.50 0.61 1.78
N THR A 30 -3.00 -0.59 2.01
CA THR A 30 -3.05 -1.66 1.03
C THR A 30 -4.45 -1.77 0.43
N VAL A 31 -4.53 -1.70 -0.89
CA VAL A 31 -5.73 -2.10 -1.64
C VAL A 31 -5.44 -3.47 -2.25
N LEU A 32 -6.24 -4.46 -1.90
CA LEU A 32 -6.15 -5.80 -2.46
C LEU A 32 -7.50 -6.28 -2.98
N GLY A 33 -7.51 -7.36 -3.73
CA GLY A 33 -8.76 -7.99 -4.15
C GLY A 33 -8.58 -8.88 -5.36
N TYR A 34 -9.71 -9.23 -5.99
CA TYR A 34 -9.73 -10.12 -7.15
C TYR A 34 -10.31 -9.43 -8.38
N VAL A 35 -9.74 -9.73 -9.54
CA VAL A 35 -10.32 -9.39 -10.86
C VAL A 35 -10.88 -10.66 -11.48
N LYS A 36 -12.19 -10.63 -11.76
CA LYS A 36 -12.92 -11.69 -12.42
C LYS A 36 -13.67 -11.14 -13.63
N ASP A 37 -13.81 -11.94 -14.67
CA ASP A 37 -14.65 -11.60 -15.82
C ASP A 37 -16.15 -11.68 -15.47
N ALA A 38 -17.02 -11.39 -16.44
CA ALA A 38 -18.47 -11.41 -16.26
C ALA A 38 -19.04 -12.81 -15.93
N HIS A 39 -18.25 -13.88 -16.13
CA HIS A 39 -18.60 -15.25 -15.82
C HIS A 39 -18.00 -15.72 -14.49
N GLY A 40 -17.31 -14.83 -13.76
CA GLY A 40 -16.67 -15.14 -12.49
C GLY A 40 -15.32 -15.86 -12.63
N LYS A 41 -14.76 -15.96 -13.85
CA LYS A 41 -13.45 -16.57 -14.08
C LYS A 41 -12.34 -15.55 -13.73
N PRO A 42 -11.27 -15.97 -13.04
CA PRO A 42 -10.15 -15.08 -12.75
C PRO A 42 -9.48 -14.56 -14.02
N VAL A 43 -9.07 -13.29 -13.99
CA VAL A 43 -8.31 -12.63 -15.05
C VAL A 43 -6.88 -12.43 -14.54
N ALA A 44 -5.92 -13.13 -15.14
CA ALA A 44 -4.50 -12.98 -14.83
C ALA A 44 -3.88 -11.81 -15.60
N ASP A 45 -2.78 -11.25 -15.09
CA ASP A 45 -2.02 -10.14 -15.69
C ASP A 45 -2.85 -8.87 -15.97
N ALA A 46 -4.05 -8.78 -15.39
CA ALA A 46 -4.89 -7.60 -15.41
C ALA A 46 -4.24 -6.48 -14.58
N LYS A 47 -4.19 -5.27 -15.15
CA LYS A 47 -3.67 -4.06 -14.51
C LYS A 47 -4.70 -3.42 -13.61
N VAL A 48 -4.29 -3.12 -12.39
CA VAL A 48 -5.04 -2.34 -11.41
C VAL A 48 -4.24 -1.11 -11.01
N GLU A 49 -4.90 0.03 -10.96
CA GLU A 49 -4.33 1.31 -10.56
C GLU A 49 -5.00 1.82 -9.29
N VAL A 50 -4.22 2.33 -8.34
CA VAL A 50 -4.71 3.08 -7.18
C VAL A 50 -4.16 4.47 -7.26
N VAL A 51 -5.03 5.44 -7.47
CA VAL A 51 -4.69 6.86 -7.60
C VAL A 51 -5.03 7.57 -6.30
N ARG A 52 -4.06 8.30 -5.74
CA ARG A 52 -4.28 9.24 -4.65
C ARG A 52 -4.88 10.52 -5.20
N ASP A 53 -6.16 10.76 -4.99
CA ASP A 53 -6.84 11.91 -5.58
C ASP A 53 -6.26 13.25 -5.10
N LYS A 54 -5.72 13.29 -3.89
CA LYS A 54 -5.08 14.49 -3.31
C LYS A 54 -3.84 14.93 -4.08
N THR A 55 -3.12 14.00 -4.70
CA THR A 55 -1.78 14.24 -5.26
C THR A 55 -1.64 13.86 -6.73
N GLY A 56 -2.54 13.02 -7.26
CA GLY A 56 -2.42 12.42 -8.58
C GLY A 56 -1.40 11.28 -8.67
N PHE A 57 -0.76 10.88 -7.57
CA PHE A 57 0.17 9.74 -7.58
C PHE A 57 -0.58 8.43 -7.80
N THR A 58 -0.05 7.61 -8.71
CA THR A 58 -0.61 6.30 -9.08
C THR A 58 0.29 5.17 -8.61
N TYR A 59 -0.32 4.15 -8.04
CA TYR A 59 0.30 2.88 -7.65
C TYR A 59 -0.28 1.77 -8.53
N LEU A 60 0.59 0.94 -9.11
CA LEU A 60 0.19 -0.10 -10.05
C LEU A 60 0.31 -1.48 -9.39
N ALA A 61 -0.60 -2.38 -9.75
CA ALA A 61 -0.52 -3.80 -9.47
C ALA A 61 -0.98 -4.61 -10.69
N ASP A 62 -0.36 -5.76 -10.90
CA ASP A 62 -0.85 -6.77 -11.85
C ASP A 62 -1.45 -7.93 -11.04
N THR A 63 -2.44 -8.60 -11.61
CA THR A 63 -3.07 -9.77 -11.00
C THR A 63 -2.28 -11.05 -11.26
N ASP A 64 -2.28 -11.96 -10.28
CA ASP A 64 -1.72 -13.31 -10.44
C ASP A 64 -2.67 -14.26 -11.21
N ALA A 65 -2.28 -15.54 -11.34
CA ALA A 65 -3.08 -16.56 -12.01
C ALA A 65 -4.47 -16.81 -11.40
N SER A 66 -4.67 -16.44 -10.13
CA SER A 66 -5.96 -16.50 -9.43
C SER A 66 -6.79 -15.22 -9.59
N GLY A 67 -6.28 -14.23 -10.33
CA GLY A 67 -6.85 -12.91 -10.47
C GLY A 67 -6.63 -12.02 -9.25
N PHE A 68 -5.77 -12.41 -8.30
CA PHE A 68 -5.54 -11.65 -7.07
C PHE A 68 -4.50 -10.54 -7.30
N TYR A 69 -4.74 -9.36 -6.74
CA TYR A 69 -3.78 -8.24 -6.78
C TYR A 69 -3.57 -7.63 -5.40
N VAL A 70 -2.42 -6.97 -5.23
CA VAL A 70 -2.08 -6.15 -4.06
C VAL A 70 -1.38 -4.87 -4.52
N ALA A 71 -1.97 -3.72 -4.21
CA ALA A 71 -1.39 -2.41 -4.44
C ALA A 71 -1.14 -1.72 -3.09
N THR A 72 0.12 -1.39 -2.78
CA THR A 72 0.48 -0.70 -1.53
C THR A 72 0.77 0.76 -1.80
N THR A 73 -0.07 1.64 -1.27
CA THR A 73 0.11 3.10 -1.36
C THR A 73 0.93 3.64 -0.19
N ARG A 74 1.52 4.82 -0.35
CA ARG A 74 2.22 5.53 0.74
C ARG A 74 1.25 6.53 1.37
N LEU A 75 0.68 6.17 2.52
CA LEU A 75 -0.27 6.98 3.28
C LEU A 75 0.10 6.87 4.77
N GLY A 76 0.48 8.00 5.37
CA GLY A 76 0.74 8.13 6.80
C GLY A 76 -0.53 8.42 7.61
N ASP A 77 -0.37 8.67 8.91
CA ASP A 77 -1.50 8.96 9.82
C ASP A 77 -2.32 10.17 9.38
N GLU A 78 -1.67 11.18 8.80
CA GLU A 78 -2.28 12.40 8.28
C GLU A 78 -3.17 12.17 7.06
N SER A 79 -3.05 11.01 6.41
CA SER A 79 -3.83 10.63 5.24
C SER A 79 -5.15 9.92 5.58
N ARG A 80 -5.50 9.80 6.87
CA ARG A 80 -6.81 9.26 7.27
C ARG A 80 -7.94 10.07 6.62
N GLY A 81 -8.85 9.36 5.95
CA GLY A 81 -9.98 9.97 5.26
C GLY A 81 -9.64 10.46 3.84
N GLU A 82 -8.40 10.30 3.38
CA GLU A 82 -8.02 10.65 2.01
C GLU A 82 -8.79 9.78 1.01
N PRO A 83 -9.40 10.37 -0.03
CA PRO A 83 -10.03 9.60 -1.09
C PRO A 83 -9.01 9.04 -2.07
N LEU A 84 -9.21 7.78 -2.45
CA LEU A 84 -8.43 7.08 -3.46
C LEU A 84 -9.35 6.60 -4.58
N THR A 85 -8.88 6.65 -5.81
CA THR A 85 -9.57 6.08 -6.97
C THR A 85 -8.89 4.77 -7.37
N VAL A 86 -9.61 3.65 -7.31
CA VAL A 86 -9.16 2.33 -7.75
C VAL A 86 -9.73 2.04 -9.14
N ARG A 87 -8.88 1.64 -10.08
CA ARG A 87 -9.25 1.45 -11.49
C ARG A 87 -8.77 0.10 -12.00
N GLN A 88 -9.61 -0.52 -12.81
CA GLN A 88 -9.26 -1.69 -13.62
C GLN A 88 -9.97 -1.50 -14.97
N ASP A 89 -9.20 -1.34 -16.04
CA ASP A 89 -9.71 -0.94 -17.37
C ASP A 89 -10.71 0.24 -17.29
N LYS A 90 -11.98 0.02 -17.63
CA LYS A 90 -13.05 1.03 -17.59
C LYS A 90 -13.79 1.09 -16.25
N SER A 91 -13.58 0.10 -15.38
CA SER A 91 -14.20 0.02 -14.06
C SER A 91 -13.46 0.93 -13.08
N VAL A 92 -14.19 1.78 -12.37
CA VAL A 92 -13.64 2.76 -11.43
C VAL A 92 -14.43 2.70 -10.13
N HIS A 93 -13.72 2.69 -9.01
CA HIS A 93 -14.30 2.77 -7.67
C HIS A 93 -13.55 3.77 -6.80
N ARG A 94 -14.28 4.58 -6.02
CA ARG A 94 -13.68 5.51 -5.07
C ARG A 94 -13.76 4.91 -3.68
N VAL A 95 -12.63 4.84 -2.99
CA VAL A 95 -12.54 4.38 -1.59
C VAL A 95 -12.07 5.54 -0.71
N THR A 96 -12.36 5.44 0.58
CA THR A 96 -11.78 6.32 1.61
C THR A 96 -10.72 5.54 2.37
N ALA A 97 -9.54 6.13 2.55
CA ALA A 97 -8.49 5.56 3.39
C ALA A 97 -8.91 5.61 4.87
N ALA A 98 -9.71 4.62 5.29
CA ALA A 98 -10.26 4.52 6.63
C ALA A 98 -9.40 3.60 7.50
N PHE A 99 -8.81 4.16 8.54
CA PHE A 99 -7.99 3.44 9.52
C PHE A 99 -7.90 4.26 10.82
N ASP A 100 -7.51 3.60 11.92
CA ASP A 100 -7.18 4.26 13.18
C ASP A 100 -5.71 4.73 13.13
N PRO A 101 -5.44 6.05 13.16
CA PRO A 101 -4.08 6.56 13.11
C PRO A 101 -3.29 6.27 14.38
N ALA A 102 -3.95 5.95 15.50
CA ALA A 102 -3.27 5.53 16.72
C ALA A 102 -2.84 4.05 16.68
N ASN A 103 -3.41 3.25 15.77
CA ASN A 103 -3.03 1.86 15.59
C ASN A 103 -1.87 1.75 14.57
N HIS A 104 -0.69 1.45 15.09
CA HIS A 104 0.54 1.24 14.31
C HIS A 104 0.92 -0.24 14.21
N THR A 105 0.03 -1.14 14.64
CA THR A 105 0.31 -2.59 14.74
C THR A 105 -0.41 -3.41 13.69
N ASP A 106 -1.64 -3.03 13.34
CA ASP A 106 -2.42 -3.71 12.30
C ASP A 106 -2.13 -3.13 10.91
N GLU A 107 -2.18 -4.01 9.91
CA GLU A 107 -2.17 -3.64 8.50
C GLU A 107 -3.39 -2.76 8.17
N ARG A 108 -3.14 -1.67 7.44
CA ARG A 108 -4.16 -0.72 6.99
C ARG A 108 -4.54 -1.03 5.56
N GLY A 109 -5.84 -1.01 5.26
CA GLY A 109 -6.26 -1.23 3.89
C GLY A 109 -7.74 -1.47 3.71
N THR A 110 -8.08 -1.75 2.46
CA THR A 110 -9.42 -2.16 2.03
C THR A 110 -9.32 -3.25 0.98
N ARG A 111 -10.44 -3.95 0.75
CA ARG A 111 -10.56 -4.91 -0.34
C ARG A 111 -11.48 -4.33 -1.41
N VAL A 112 -11.06 -4.35 -2.66
CA VAL A 112 -11.89 -3.99 -3.81
C VAL A 112 -11.83 -5.13 -4.82
N ASP A 113 -12.98 -5.72 -5.12
CA ASP A 113 -13.08 -6.76 -6.14
C ASP A 113 -13.63 -6.16 -7.43
N PHE A 114 -13.12 -6.61 -8.57
CA PHE A 114 -13.64 -6.31 -9.89
C PHE A 114 -14.35 -7.55 -10.43
N GLU A 115 -15.65 -7.43 -10.71
CA GLU A 115 -16.54 -8.50 -11.15
C GLU A 115 -17.17 -8.09 -12.50
N GLY A 116 -16.50 -8.46 -13.59
CA GLY A 116 -16.81 -7.96 -14.92
C GLY A 116 -16.64 -6.44 -15.00
N ALA A 117 -17.72 -5.72 -15.27
CA ALA A 117 -17.74 -4.25 -15.35
C ALA A 117 -18.05 -3.55 -14.03
N ARG A 118 -18.12 -4.29 -12.91
CA ARG A 118 -18.44 -3.75 -11.58
C ARG A 118 -17.23 -3.79 -10.68
N ALA A 119 -17.07 -2.76 -9.87
CA ALA A 119 -16.15 -2.74 -8.76
C ALA A 119 -16.93 -2.73 -7.44
N VAL A 120 -16.52 -3.56 -6.48
CA VAL A 120 -17.20 -3.78 -5.21
C VAL A 120 -16.20 -3.70 -4.08
N GLU A 121 -16.35 -2.71 -3.21
CA GLU A 121 -15.56 -2.64 -1.98
C GLU A 121 -16.11 -3.59 -0.91
N ARG A 122 -15.21 -4.35 -0.31
CA ARG A 122 -15.47 -5.37 0.71
C ARG A 122 -14.53 -5.17 1.90
N ALA A 123 -14.44 -3.94 2.42
CA ALA A 123 -13.49 -3.54 3.46
C ALA A 123 -13.41 -4.52 4.65
N ALA A 124 -14.56 -5.04 5.12
CA ALA A 124 -14.62 -6.01 6.22
C ALA A 124 -13.85 -7.33 5.97
N TRP A 125 -13.57 -7.68 4.71
CA TRP A 125 -12.86 -8.89 4.32
C TRP A 125 -11.36 -8.66 4.08
N PHE A 126 -10.88 -7.42 4.20
CA PHE A 126 -9.47 -7.08 3.97
C PHE A 126 -8.53 -7.95 4.81
N ARG A 127 -8.69 -7.93 6.15
CA ARG A 127 -7.79 -8.62 7.07
C ARG A 127 -7.76 -10.13 6.85
N SER A 128 -8.93 -10.76 6.71
CA SER A 128 -9.03 -12.20 6.43
C SER A 128 -8.40 -12.57 5.08
N THR A 129 -8.56 -11.72 4.07
CA THR A 129 -7.96 -11.98 2.74
C THR A 129 -6.44 -11.91 2.82
N LEU A 130 -5.90 -10.87 3.48
CA LEU A 130 -4.46 -10.70 3.68
C LEU A 130 -3.85 -11.89 4.44
N LEU A 131 -4.48 -12.30 5.55
CA LEU A 131 -4.01 -13.44 6.35
C LEU A 131 -4.02 -14.75 5.56
N ASN A 132 -5.03 -14.97 4.73
CA ASN A 132 -5.11 -16.18 3.90
C ASN A 132 -3.96 -16.21 2.88
N VAL A 133 -3.68 -15.10 2.20
CA VAL A 133 -2.62 -15.05 1.19
C VAL A 133 -1.24 -15.17 1.83
N VAL A 134 -0.97 -14.42 2.91
CA VAL A 134 0.30 -14.54 3.64
C VAL A 134 0.48 -15.93 4.23
N GLY A 135 -0.61 -16.55 4.71
CA GLY A 135 -0.62 -17.93 5.21
C GLY A 135 -0.35 -18.97 4.12
N VAL A 136 -0.81 -18.74 2.88
CA VAL A 136 -0.51 -19.56 1.71
C VAL A 136 0.97 -19.47 1.33
N THR A 137 1.58 -18.28 1.37
CA THR A 137 3.02 -18.11 1.04
C THR A 137 3.96 -18.77 2.05
N ARG A 138 3.51 -19.08 3.27
CA ARG A 138 4.33 -19.70 4.34
C ARG A 138 4.22 -21.23 4.44
N ARG A 139 3.37 -21.87 3.64
CA ARG A 139 3.20 -23.34 3.61
C ARG A 139 3.88 -23.93 2.39
#